data_AF-A0A2N7B7I3-F1
#
_entry.id   AF-A0A2N7B7I3-F1
#
_cell.length_a   1.000
_cell.length_b   1.000
_cell.length_c   1.000
_cell.angle_alpha   90.00
_cell.angle_beta   90.00
_cell.angle_gamma   90.00
#
_symmetry.space_group_name_H-M   'P 1'
#
loop_
_entity.id
_entity.type
_entity.pdbx_description
1 polymer ?
#
loop_
_entity_poly.entity_id
_entity_poly.type
_entity_poly.pdbx_seq_one_letter_code
_entity_poly.pdbx_strand_id
1 'polypeptide(L)' 'MPWTHTNYPDSLKNFMAPVRKKAIAIANALLADGRPEDSAIAIATEKAKEWAENRGMKVRKTRTT' A
#
# COMPACT_ATOMS: atom_id res chain seq x y z
N MET A 1 10.78 0.06 10.46
CA MET A 1 11.31 -1.17 9.80
C MET A 1 10.79 -1.22 8.35
N PRO A 2 11.50 -1.81 7.36
CA PRO A 2 10.95 -1.92 6.01
C PRO A 2 9.76 -2.88 5.98
N TRP A 3 8.64 -2.44 5.40
CA TRP A 3 7.43 -3.25 5.25
C TRP A 3 7.66 -4.34 4.20
N THR A 4 7.12 -5.54 4.45
CA THR A 4 7.27 -6.69 3.56
C THR A 4 5.90 -7.25 3.15
N HIS A 5 5.89 -8.20 2.21
CA HIS A 5 4.64 -8.84 1.77
C HIS A 5 3.92 -9.61 2.87
N THR A 6 4.61 -9.96 3.95
CA THR A 6 4.09 -10.71 5.10
C THR A 6 3.93 -9.84 6.35
N ASN A 7 4.68 -8.74 6.45
CA ASN A 7 4.61 -7.79 7.56
C ASN A 7 4.28 -6.38 7.01
N TYR A 8 2.99 -6.04 6.99
CA TYR A 8 2.45 -4.77 6.49
C TYR A 8 1.36 -4.25 7.44
N PRO A 9 1.09 -2.94 7.49
CA PRO A 9 0.06 -2.38 8.37
C PRO A 9 -1.34 -2.91 8.03
N ASP A 10 -2.20 -3.07 9.03
CA ASP A 10 -3.57 -3.59 8.85
C ASP A 10 -4.40 -2.79 7.84
N SER A 11 -4.12 -1.50 7.65
CA SER A 11 -4.71 -0.66 6.60
C SER A 11 -4.58 -1.25 5.19
N LEU A 12 -3.52 -2.01 4.91
CA LEU A 12 -3.27 -2.66 3.62
C LEU A 12 -3.81 -4.10 3.52
N LYS A 13 -4.30 -4.69 4.61
CA LYS A 13 -4.78 -6.09 4.65
C LYS A 13 -5.93 -6.36 3.70
N ASN A 14 -6.80 -5.37 3.55
CA ASN A 14 -7.97 -5.42 2.68
C ASN A 14 -7.66 -5.05 1.23
N PHE A 15 -6.42 -4.67 0.91
CA PHE A 15 -6.04 -4.28 -0.44
C PHE A 15 -5.78 -5.52 -1.31
N MET A 16 -6.08 -5.40 -2.60
CA MET A 16 -5.69 -6.43 -3.55
C MET A 16 -4.16 -6.60 -3.55
N ALA A 17 -3.70 -7.83 -3.81
CA ALA A 17 -2.27 -8.15 -3.85
C ALA A 17 -1.43 -7.14 -4.66
N PRO A 18 -1.77 -6.80 -5.93
CA PRO A 18 -0.98 -5.83 -6.70
C PRO A 18 -0.93 -4.44 -6.05
N VAL A 19 -2.05 -3.96 -5.52
CA VAL A 19 -2.16 -2.63 -4.90
C VAL A 19 -1.36 -2.58 -3.60
N ARG A 20 -1.45 -3.62 -2.77
CA ARG A 20 -0.63 -3.74 -1.55
C ARG A 20 0.86 -3.79 -1.86
N LYS A 21 1.28 -4.56 -2.86
CA LYS A 21 2.69 -4.60 -3.29
C LYS A 21 3.18 -3.21 -3.71
N LYS A 22 2.35 -2.45 -4.43
CA LYS A 22 2.68 -1.09 -4.84
C LYS A 22 2.79 -0.14 -3.65
N ALA A 23 1.86 -0.22 -2.69
CA ALA A 23 1.92 0.57 -1.46
C ALA A 23 3.21 0.28 -0.67
N ILE A 24 3.54 -0.99 -0.46
CA ILE A 24 4.78 -1.38 0.26
C ILE A 24 6.03 -0.80 -0.42
N ALA A 25 6.12 -0.87 -1.75
CA ALA A 25 7.25 -0.32 -2.49
C ALA A 25 7.40 1.20 -2.29
N ILE A 26 6.29 1.93 -2.31
CA ILE A 26 6.29 3.39 -2.12
C ILE A 26 6.61 3.73 -0.66
N ALA A 27 6.02 3.01 0.30
CA ALA A 27 6.30 3.22 1.72
C ALA A 27 7.78 3.00 2.02
N ASN A 28 8.39 1.92 1.53
CA ASN A 28 9.81 1.64 1.72
C ASN A 28 10.71 2.71 1.09
N ALA A 29 10.34 3.26 -0.07
CA ALA A 29 11.07 4.37 -0.67
C ALA A 29 10.99 5.64 0.19
N LEU A 30 9.81 5.96 0.74
CA LEU A 30 9.63 7.11 1.63
C LEU A 30 10.36 6.92 2.96
N LEU A 31 10.41 5.70 3.51
CA LEU A 31 11.20 5.38 4.70
C LEU A 31 12.70 5.55 4.45
N ALA A 32 13.18 5.14 3.27
CA ALA A 32 14.57 5.33 2.87
C ALA A 32 14.93 6.83 2.71
N ASP A 33 13.95 7.66 2.31
CA ASP A 33 14.05 9.12 2.24
C ASP A 33 14.02 9.79 3.63
N GLY A 34 13.77 9.03 4.71
CA GLY A 34 13.70 9.54 6.08
C GLY A 34 12.33 10.08 6.48
N ARG A 35 11.27 9.80 5.71
CA ARG A 35 9.90 10.14 6.14
C ARG A 35 9.44 9.26 7.31
N PRO A 36 8.60 9.81 8.19
CA PRO A 36 8.01 9.05 9.28
C PRO A 36 7.08 7.94 8.75
N GLU A 37 7.06 6.81 9.47
CA GLU A 37 6.31 5.60 9.10
C GLU A 37 4.83 5.88 8.83
N ASP A 38 4.17 6.64 9.70
CA ASP A 38 2.75 6.96 9.57
C ASP A 38 2.44 7.74 8.28
N SER A 39 3.23 8.77 7.98
CA SER A 39 3.08 9.55 6.75
C SER A 39 3.47 8.75 5.51
N ALA A 40 4.51 7.91 5.60
CA ALA A 40 4.91 7.04 4.50
C ALA A 40 3.79 6.06 4.13
N ILE A 41 3.09 5.49 5.12
CA ILE A 41 1.96 4.59 4.90
C ILE A 41 0.79 5.32 4.28
N ALA A 42 0.43 6.51 4.77
CA ALA A 42 -0.68 7.30 4.23
C ALA A 42 -0.45 7.63 2.75
N ILE A 43 0.71 8.20 2.41
CA ILE A 43 1.07 8.57 1.04
C ILE A 43 1.15 7.35 0.14
N ALA A 44 1.77 6.28 0.62
CA ALA A 44 1.86 5.03 -0.14
C ALA A 44 0.50 4.42 -0.45
N THR A 45 -0.44 4.51 0.50
CA THR A 45 -1.81 4.02 0.35
C THR A 45 -2.55 4.81 -0.72
N GLU A 46 -2.47 6.14 -0.69
CA GLU A 46 -3.08 7.01 -1.70
C GLU A 46 -2.48 6.75 -3.09
N LYS A 47 -1.16 6.75 -3.21
CA LYS A 47 -0.48 6.51 -4.50
C LYS A 47 -0.77 5.14 -5.07
N ALA A 48 -0.89 4.11 -4.23
CA ALA A 48 -1.26 2.78 -4.67
C ALA A 48 -2.73 2.72 -5.13
N LYS A 49 -3.62 3.46 -4.46
CA LYS A 49 -5.02 3.58 -4.85
C LYS A 49 -5.15 4.25 -6.22
N GLU A 50 -4.51 5.40 -6.42
CA GLU A 50 -4.46 6.12 -7.70
C GLU A 50 -3.92 5.22 -8.82
N TRP A 51 -2.83 4.49 -8.54
CA TRP A 51 -2.21 3.57 -9.50
C TRP A 51 -3.17 2.44 -9.94
N ALA A 52 -4.01 1.96 -9.02
CA ALA A 52 -5.00 0.92 -9.28
C ALA A 52 -6.19 1.47 -10.05
N GLU A 53 -6.72 2.62 -9.63
CA GLU A 53 -7.83 3.32 -10.28
C GLU A 53 -7.49 3.67 -11.74
N ASN A 54 -6.28 4.19 -11.98
CA ASN A 54 -5.79 4.50 -13.33
C ASN A 54 -5.68 3.26 -14.23
N ARG A 55 -5.53 2.06 -13.65
CA ARG A 55 -5.46 0.78 -14.39
C ARG A 55 -6.78 0.02 -14.40
N GLY A 56 -7.86 0.60 -13.89
CA GLY A 56 -9.15 -0.08 -13.75
C GLY A 56 -9.11 -1.29 -12.79
N MET A 57 -8.12 -1.35 -11.90
CA MET A 57 -8.01 -2.43 -10.91
C MET A 57 -8.84 -2.13 -9.67
N LYS A 58 -9.39 -3.19 -9.07
CA LYS A 58 -10.04 -3.08 -7.77
C LYS A 58 -8.99 -2.83 -6.69
N VAL A 59 -9.18 -1.77 -5.90
CA VAL A 59 -8.29 -1.42 -4.79
C VAL A 59 -8.46 -2.41 -3.64
N ARG A 60 -9.71 -2.71 -3.28
CA ARG A 60 -10.07 -3.53 -2.11
C ARG A 60 -10.55 -4.90 -2.55
N LYS A 61 -10.24 -5.91 -1.74
CA LYS A 61 -10.81 -7.26 -1.86
C LYS A 61 -12.31 -7.15 -1.60
N THR A 62 -13.12 -7.68 -2.50
CA THR A 62 -14.53 -7.95 -2.19
C THR A 62 -14.56 -9.11 -1.21
N ARG A 63 -15.07 -8.90 0.01
CA ARG A 63 -15.41 -10.02 0.90
C ARG A 63 -16.60 -10.71 0.25
N THR A 64 -16.33 -11.80 -0.45
CA THR A 64 -17.39 -12.75 -0.81
C THR A 64 -17.80 -13.40 0.49
N THR A 65 -19.04 -13.14 0.91
CA THR A 65 -19.72 -13.73 2.08
C THR A 65 -19.77 -15.24 1.97
#